data_AF-A0A532CBC6-F1
#
_entry.id   AF-A0A532CBC6-F1
#
_cell.length_a   1.000
_cell.length_b   1.000
_cell.length_c   1.000
_cell.angle_alpha   90.00
_cell.angle_beta   90.00
_cell.angle_gamma   90.00
#
_symmetry.space_group_name_H-M   'P 1'
#
loop_
_entity.id
_entity.type
_entity.pdbx_description
1 polymer ?
#
loop_
_entity_poly.entity_id
_entity_poly.type
_entity_poly.pdbx_seq_one_letter_code
_entity_poly.pdbx_strand_id
1 'polypeptide(L)'
;MSNADSEIKKFALYGENTPAFDDSIQPTLDLRSWSDVPTKERGVALQQILNSGWLADTGAKQIIRAIAHLNDTYLRRCPGRNLHSAPREGEHYGFGLVRREAAAKDFARIFLEEKEPLVLRMLSKFAQLLIDADALNKATKAVNSGKRAEYVQGAFKTFDHFASCINHVFKQFAVNQSLTRSGFIPRQDETIEQALYKPTLKALSDPKWMPVNKILAPMFEDFREGRYPETITKAHSAVQCFLQILVAGKPGTNAKGELAQLMKTGKEAGVIPTSRFIEPFVGNIQSFIASERATNSTAKPSLVPASSSDALLMMNMTLVFLQHCLQAVGK
;
A
#
# COMPACT_ATOMS: atom_id res chain seq x y z
N MET A 1 3.72 -14.48 -53.69
CA MET A 1 2.72 -14.90 -52.69
C MET A 1 2.98 -14.05 -51.46
N SER A 2 2.10 -13.09 -51.17
CA SER A 2 2.26 -12.11 -50.09
C SER A 2 1.75 -12.70 -48.77
N ASN A 3 2.61 -12.77 -47.75
CA ASN A 3 2.20 -13.02 -46.37
C ASN A 3 1.48 -11.77 -45.85
N ALA A 4 0.15 -11.79 -45.94
CA ALA A 4 -0.69 -10.92 -45.12
C ALA A 4 -0.91 -11.64 -43.79
N ASP A 5 0.07 -11.52 -42.89
CA ASP A 5 -0.16 -11.78 -41.48
C ASP A 5 -1.13 -10.70 -40.99
N SER A 6 -2.38 -11.09 -40.82
CA SER A 6 -3.39 -10.25 -40.19
C SER A 6 -3.02 -10.11 -38.71
N GLU A 7 -2.24 -9.08 -38.37
CA GLU A 7 -2.05 -8.65 -36.98
C GLU A 7 -3.43 -8.45 -36.36
N ILE A 8 -3.79 -9.34 -35.42
CA ILE A 8 -4.97 -9.19 -34.59
C ILE A 8 -4.81 -7.87 -33.83
N LYS A 9 -5.53 -6.84 -34.24
CA LYS A 9 -5.52 -5.55 -33.56
C LYS A 9 -6.08 -5.77 -32.15
N LYS A 10 -5.19 -5.75 -31.15
CA LYS A 10 -5.54 -5.76 -29.75
C LYS A 10 -6.35 -4.48 -29.47
N PHE A 11 -7.52 -4.63 -28.85
CA PHE A 11 -8.35 -3.49 -28.46
C PHE A 11 -7.56 -2.63 -27.47
N ALA A 12 -7.16 -1.43 -27.90
CA ALA A 12 -6.50 -0.47 -27.03
C ALA A 12 -7.55 0.28 -26.21
N LEU A 13 -7.42 0.28 -24.89
CA LEU A 13 -8.25 1.05 -23.99
C LEU A 13 -8.07 2.54 -24.26
N TYR A 14 -9.14 3.32 -24.10
CA TYR A 14 -9.08 4.77 -24.27
C TYR A 14 -8.11 5.38 -23.25
N GLY A 15 -7.05 6.04 -23.72
CA GLY A 15 -5.97 6.57 -22.89
C GLY A 15 -4.80 5.60 -22.65
N GLU A 16 -4.89 4.33 -23.08
CA GLU A 16 -3.77 3.38 -23.01
C GLU A 16 -2.59 3.94 -23.81
N ASN A 17 -1.45 4.15 -23.15
CA ASN A 17 -0.23 4.80 -23.67
C ASN A 17 -0.27 6.34 -23.78
N THR A 18 -1.20 7.01 -23.09
CA THR A 18 -1.18 8.48 -22.93
C THR A 18 -0.83 8.81 -21.47
N PRO A 19 0.44 9.07 -21.12
CA PRO A 19 0.88 9.27 -19.73
C PRO A 19 0.11 10.36 -18.98
N ALA A 20 -0.25 11.45 -19.69
CA ALA A 20 -1.05 12.54 -19.13
C ALA A 20 -2.48 12.14 -18.71
N PHE A 21 -2.99 11.01 -19.23
CA PHE A 21 -4.31 10.50 -18.89
C PHE A 21 -4.27 9.77 -17.54
N ASP A 22 -3.25 8.93 -17.32
CA ASP A 22 -3.05 8.18 -16.06
C ASP A 22 -2.75 9.12 -14.88
N ASP A 23 -1.99 10.19 -15.10
CA ASP A 23 -1.74 11.23 -14.10
C ASP A 23 -3.00 12.01 -13.70
N SER A 24 -3.99 12.10 -14.58
CA SER A 24 -5.26 12.82 -14.32
C SER A 24 -6.28 11.99 -13.55
N ILE A 25 -6.08 10.67 -13.45
CA ILE A 25 -7.04 9.71 -12.87
C ILE A 25 -6.54 9.01 -11.61
N GLN A 26 -5.28 9.22 -11.17
CA GLN A 26 -4.74 8.60 -9.96
C GLN A 26 -4.45 9.60 -8.82
N PRO A 27 -4.81 9.27 -7.56
CA PRO A 27 -4.53 10.14 -6.43
C PRO A 27 -3.04 10.20 -6.07
N THR A 28 -2.67 11.35 -5.50
CA THR A 28 -1.35 11.77 -5.01
C THR A 28 -0.69 10.79 -4.03
N LEU A 29 0.65 10.77 -4.05
CA LEU A 29 1.57 9.88 -3.31
C LEU A 29 1.44 9.85 -1.78
N ASP A 30 0.82 10.85 -1.16
CA ASP A 30 0.66 10.84 0.28
C ASP A 30 -0.32 9.72 0.64
N LEU A 31 0.18 8.67 1.29
CA LEU A 31 -0.68 7.65 1.87
C LEU A 31 -1.48 8.34 2.99
N ARG A 32 -2.78 8.46 2.81
CA ARG A 32 -3.67 9.24 3.69
C ARG A 32 -4.24 8.37 4.80
N SER A 33 -4.52 8.96 5.96
CA SER A 33 -5.47 8.36 6.89
C SER A 33 -6.84 8.33 6.20
N TRP A 34 -7.68 7.33 6.50
CA TRP A 34 -9.09 7.36 6.10
C TRP A 34 -9.75 8.68 6.49
N SER A 35 -9.34 9.26 7.63
CA SER A 35 -9.83 10.55 8.13
C SER A 35 -9.61 11.72 7.15
N ASP A 36 -8.58 11.64 6.30
CA ASP A 36 -8.21 12.71 5.35
C ASP A 36 -8.81 12.49 3.96
N VAL A 37 -9.42 11.33 3.70
CA VAL A 37 -10.13 11.06 2.45
C VAL A 37 -11.42 11.89 2.41
N PRO A 38 -11.64 12.74 1.39
CA PRO A 38 -12.87 13.52 1.27
C PRO A 38 -14.12 12.66 1.25
N THR A 39 -15.23 13.12 1.86
CA THR A 39 -16.49 12.35 1.93
C THR A 39 -17.00 11.91 0.55
N LYS A 40 -16.77 12.71 -0.50
CA LYS A 40 -17.11 12.34 -1.90
C LYS A 40 -16.34 11.11 -2.37
N GLU A 41 -15.03 11.05 -2.12
CA GLU A 41 -14.18 9.88 -2.42
C GLU A 41 -14.60 8.67 -1.59
N ARG A 42 -14.90 8.86 -0.30
CA ARG A 42 -15.44 7.79 0.55
C ARG A 42 -16.77 7.24 0.02
N GLY A 43 -17.60 8.08 -0.60
CA GLY A 43 -18.83 7.68 -1.29
C GLY A 43 -18.55 6.73 -2.45
N VAL A 44 -17.55 7.03 -3.28
CA VAL A 44 -17.12 6.15 -4.37
C VAL A 44 -16.56 4.83 -3.83
N ALA A 45 -15.75 4.89 -2.77
CA ALA A 45 -15.22 3.71 -2.09
C ALA A 45 -16.35 2.80 -1.57
N LEU A 46 -17.36 3.37 -0.92
CA LEU A 46 -18.52 2.64 -0.41
C LEU A 46 -19.33 2.00 -1.55
N GLN A 47 -19.54 2.76 -2.64
CA GLN A 47 -20.24 2.25 -3.82
C GLN A 47 -19.50 1.06 -4.44
N GLN A 48 -18.16 1.09 -4.48
CA GLN A 48 -17.38 -0.04 -4.97
C GLN A 48 -17.53 -1.28 -4.10
N ILE A 49 -17.59 -1.13 -2.77
CA ILE A 49 -17.84 -2.22 -1.83
C ILE A 49 -19.27 -2.78 -2.03
N LEU A 50 -20.26 -1.91 -2.25
CA LEU A 50 -21.65 -2.28 -2.58
C LEU A 50 -21.72 -3.09 -3.88
N ASN A 51 -21.10 -2.59 -4.96
CA ASN A 51 -21.06 -3.25 -6.26
C ASN A 51 -20.38 -4.61 -6.22
N SER A 52 -19.46 -4.80 -5.26
CA SER A 52 -18.79 -6.09 -5.02
C SER A 52 -19.66 -7.08 -4.24
N GLY A 53 -20.88 -6.70 -3.85
CA GLY A 53 -21.85 -7.57 -3.17
C GLY A 53 -21.65 -7.73 -1.67
N TRP A 54 -20.64 -7.09 -1.07
CA TRP A 54 -20.30 -7.27 0.35
C TRP A 54 -21.34 -6.72 1.32
N LEU A 55 -22.11 -5.73 0.86
CA LEU A 55 -23.16 -5.10 1.65
C LEU A 55 -24.58 -5.50 1.19
N ALA A 56 -24.68 -6.57 0.39
CA ALA A 56 -25.95 -7.17 -0.04
C ALA A 56 -26.44 -8.23 0.99
N ASP A 57 -27.48 -9.00 0.62
CA ASP A 57 -28.14 -9.98 1.49
C ASP A 57 -27.19 -10.99 2.15
N THR A 58 -26.11 -11.36 1.48
CA THR A 58 -25.08 -12.28 1.98
C THR A 58 -24.25 -11.70 3.11
N GLY A 59 -24.05 -10.37 3.15
CA GLY A 59 -23.30 -9.65 4.18
C GLY A 59 -24.16 -9.02 5.27
N ALA A 60 -25.49 -8.96 5.07
CA ALA A 60 -26.40 -8.25 5.96
C ALA A 60 -26.34 -8.74 7.43
N LYS A 61 -26.18 -10.05 7.65
CA LYS A 61 -26.03 -10.62 9.00
C LYS A 61 -24.74 -10.14 9.68
N GLN A 62 -23.65 -10.08 8.92
CA GLN A 62 -22.35 -9.63 9.40
C GLN A 62 -22.35 -8.13 9.67
N ILE A 63 -23.04 -7.33 8.86
CA ILE A 63 -23.26 -5.89 9.13
C ILE A 63 -23.98 -5.70 10.46
N ILE A 64 -25.14 -6.36 10.66
CA ILE A 64 -25.91 -6.26 11.91
C ILE A 64 -25.02 -6.61 13.10
N ARG A 65 -24.29 -7.72 13.04
CA ARG A 65 -23.40 -8.17 14.12
C ARG A 65 -22.23 -7.22 14.36
N ALA A 66 -21.66 -6.62 13.30
CA ALA A 66 -20.59 -5.65 13.42
C ALA A 66 -21.08 -4.36 14.12
N ILE A 67 -22.22 -3.82 13.69
CA ILE A 67 -22.80 -2.61 14.30
C ILE A 67 -23.28 -2.88 15.74
N ALA A 68 -23.91 -4.03 16.00
CA ALA A 68 -24.28 -4.44 17.35
C ALA A 68 -23.06 -4.50 18.27
N HIS A 69 -21.97 -5.12 17.81
CA HIS A 69 -20.71 -5.16 18.56
C HIS A 69 -20.16 -3.76 18.88
N LEU A 70 -20.23 -2.81 17.94
CA LEU A 70 -19.81 -1.44 18.20
C LEU A 70 -20.70 -0.75 19.25
N ASN A 71 -22.01 -0.97 19.20
CA ASN A 71 -22.93 -0.43 20.19
C ASN A 71 -22.66 -1.01 21.58
N ASP A 72 -22.45 -2.31 21.70
CA ASP A 72 -22.18 -2.99 22.97
C ASP A 72 -20.82 -2.58 23.55
N THR A 73 -19.81 -2.37 22.69
CA THR A 73 -18.47 -1.96 23.11
C THR A 73 -18.39 -0.47 23.47
N TYR A 74 -19.14 0.37 22.75
CA TYR A 74 -19.10 1.83 22.90
C TYR A 74 -20.46 2.41 23.30
N LEU A 75 -21.10 1.82 24.32
CA LEU A 75 -22.47 2.14 24.77
C LEU A 75 -22.74 3.65 24.93
N ARG A 76 -21.80 4.40 25.52
CA ARG A 76 -21.93 5.85 25.71
C ARG A 76 -22.03 6.64 24.40
N ARG A 77 -21.35 6.16 23.36
CA ARG A 77 -21.35 6.80 22.03
C ARG A 77 -22.48 6.27 21.15
N CYS A 78 -22.82 4.99 21.31
CA CYS A 78 -23.78 4.23 20.51
C CYS A 78 -23.63 4.52 19.00
N PRO A 79 -22.53 4.05 18.37
CA PRO A 79 -22.22 4.40 16.98
C PRO A 79 -23.32 4.06 15.97
N GLY A 80 -24.04 2.96 16.21
CA GLY A 80 -25.15 2.49 15.38
C GLY A 80 -26.51 2.83 15.98
N ARG A 81 -26.89 4.11 15.92
CA ARG A 81 -28.13 4.62 16.54
C ARG A 81 -29.39 4.05 15.90
N ASN A 82 -29.37 3.86 14.58
CA ASN A 82 -30.54 3.33 13.86
C ASN A 82 -30.78 1.88 14.27
N LEU A 83 -29.74 1.04 14.30
CA LEU A 83 -29.82 -0.36 14.72
C LEU A 83 -30.18 -0.50 16.20
N HIS A 84 -29.66 0.38 17.06
CA HIS A 84 -29.99 0.37 18.49
C HIS A 84 -31.48 0.62 18.73
N SER A 85 -32.06 1.53 17.96
CA SER A 85 -33.48 1.89 18.03
C SER A 85 -34.39 0.92 17.25
N ALA A 86 -33.81 0.04 16.43
CA ALA A 86 -34.57 -0.92 15.65
C ALA A 86 -35.13 -2.04 16.54
N PRO A 87 -36.38 -2.49 16.30
CA PRO A 87 -37.00 -3.56 17.06
C PRO A 87 -36.18 -4.85 17.07
N ARG A 88 -36.26 -5.61 18.16
CA ARG A 88 -35.53 -6.88 18.31
C ARG A 88 -36.35 -8.03 17.73
N GLU A 89 -35.68 -9.02 17.15
CA GLU A 89 -36.33 -10.25 16.69
C GLU A 89 -37.01 -10.94 17.89
N GLY A 90 -38.34 -10.94 17.89
CA GLY A 90 -39.20 -11.38 19.00
C GLY A 90 -40.60 -10.80 18.91
N GLU A 91 -40.75 -9.66 18.26
CA GLU A 91 -42.03 -9.00 17.99
C GLU A 91 -42.36 -9.20 16.50
N HIS A 92 -43.23 -10.13 16.10
CA HIS A 92 -43.81 -10.31 14.75
C HIS A 92 -42.91 -10.46 13.47
N TYR A 93 -43.47 -11.13 12.45
CA TYR A 93 -42.85 -11.35 11.13
C TYR A 93 -42.71 -10.01 10.37
N GLY A 94 -41.47 -9.57 10.07
CA GLY A 94 -41.19 -8.39 9.24
C GLY A 94 -40.02 -7.51 9.71
N PHE A 95 -39.65 -7.56 11.00
CA PHE A 95 -38.60 -6.69 11.57
C PHE A 95 -37.17 -7.05 11.14
N GLY A 96 -36.97 -8.22 10.54
CA GLY A 96 -35.69 -8.59 9.94
C GLY A 96 -35.26 -7.61 8.84
N LEU A 97 -36.19 -7.06 8.05
CA LEU A 97 -35.86 -6.09 7.01
C LEU A 97 -35.50 -4.72 7.61
N VAL A 98 -36.33 -4.22 8.53
CA VAL A 98 -36.12 -2.92 9.22
C VAL A 98 -34.76 -2.91 9.94
N ARG A 99 -34.41 -4.02 10.59
CA ARG A 99 -33.14 -4.14 11.31
C ARG A 99 -31.93 -4.20 10.37
N ARG A 100 -32.08 -4.83 9.20
CA ARG A 100 -31.05 -4.83 8.14
C ARG A 100 -30.82 -3.44 7.58
N GLU A 101 -31.88 -2.74 7.21
CA GLU A 101 -31.82 -1.37 6.69
C GLU A 101 -31.18 -0.41 7.69
N ALA A 102 -31.59 -0.51 8.97
CA ALA A 102 -31.02 0.27 10.05
C ALA A 102 -29.50 0.02 10.21
N ALA A 103 -29.08 -1.25 10.20
CA ALA A 103 -27.67 -1.60 10.31
C ALA A 103 -26.87 -1.15 9.07
N ALA A 104 -27.42 -1.29 7.86
CA ALA A 104 -26.79 -0.83 6.63
C ALA A 104 -26.61 0.69 6.61
N LYS A 105 -27.63 1.43 7.07
CA LYS A 105 -27.58 2.89 7.23
C LYS A 105 -26.50 3.31 8.22
N ASP A 106 -26.41 2.65 9.37
CA ASP A 106 -25.36 2.91 10.36
C ASP A 106 -23.97 2.57 9.83
N PHE A 107 -23.83 1.45 9.11
CA PHE A 107 -22.58 1.06 8.49
C PHE A 107 -22.10 2.10 7.47
N ALA A 108 -22.99 2.51 6.55
CA ALA A 108 -22.70 3.54 5.56
C ALA A 108 -22.32 4.86 6.21
N ARG A 109 -23.10 5.31 7.21
CA ARG A 109 -22.83 6.55 7.96
C ARG A 109 -21.46 6.48 8.63
N ILE A 110 -21.15 5.40 9.34
CA ILE A 110 -19.85 5.23 10.00
C ILE A 110 -18.72 5.29 8.96
N PHE A 111 -18.86 4.56 7.85
CA PHE A 111 -17.86 4.53 6.78
C PHE A 111 -17.59 5.93 6.19
N LEU A 112 -18.64 6.71 5.94
CA LEU A 112 -18.56 8.01 5.27
C LEU A 112 -18.11 9.14 6.21
N GLU A 113 -18.61 9.16 7.44
CA GLU A 113 -18.55 10.36 8.29
C GLU A 113 -17.60 10.23 9.48
N GLU A 114 -17.28 9.01 9.93
CA GLU A 114 -16.51 8.83 11.16
C GLU A 114 -15.00 8.90 10.91
N LYS A 115 -14.25 9.08 12.00
CA LYS A 115 -12.78 9.03 12.00
C LYS A 115 -12.28 7.61 11.78
N GLU A 116 -11.10 7.49 11.19
CA GLU A 116 -10.44 6.22 10.83
C GLU A 116 -10.52 5.13 11.92
N PRO A 117 -10.24 5.39 13.21
CA PRO A 117 -10.26 4.32 14.20
C PRO A 117 -11.61 3.60 14.32
N LEU A 118 -12.73 4.32 14.23
CA LEU A 118 -14.05 3.69 14.31
C LEU A 118 -14.39 2.94 13.02
N VAL A 119 -13.99 3.48 11.87
CA VAL A 119 -14.17 2.83 10.56
C VAL A 119 -13.38 1.52 10.51
N LEU A 120 -12.09 1.54 10.87
CA LEU A 120 -11.25 0.34 10.89
C LEU A 120 -11.75 -0.68 11.93
N ARG A 121 -12.26 -0.25 13.09
CA ARG A 121 -12.88 -1.16 14.07
C ARG A 121 -14.13 -1.84 13.51
N MET A 122 -15.00 -1.07 12.84
CA MET A 122 -16.18 -1.61 12.16
C MET A 122 -15.80 -2.64 11.10
N LEU A 123 -14.88 -2.27 10.19
CA LEU A 123 -14.41 -3.14 9.11
C LEU A 123 -13.68 -4.38 9.64
N SER A 124 -12.90 -4.24 10.72
CA SER A 124 -12.21 -5.37 11.37
C SER A 124 -13.22 -6.38 11.90
N LYS A 125 -14.26 -5.88 12.57
CA LYS A 125 -15.30 -6.76 13.11
C LYS A 125 -16.09 -7.42 12.00
N PHE A 126 -16.46 -6.68 10.96
CA PHE A 126 -17.11 -7.23 9.78
C PHE A 126 -16.26 -8.33 9.13
N ALA A 127 -14.97 -8.07 8.90
CA ALA A 127 -14.04 -9.04 8.33
C ALA A 127 -13.89 -10.29 9.21
N GLN A 128 -13.74 -10.12 10.52
CA GLN A 128 -13.69 -11.25 11.47
C GLN A 128 -14.91 -12.16 11.34
N LEU A 129 -16.10 -11.59 11.13
CA LEU A 129 -17.35 -12.35 10.98
C LEU A 129 -17.48 -13.07 9.64
N LEU A 130 -16.56 -12.83 8.69
CA LEU A 130 -16.44 -13.56 7.43
C LEU A 130 -15.54 -14.80 7.53
N ILE A 131 -14.85 -15.00 8.66
CA ILE A 131 -14.01 -16.17 8.90
C ILE A 131 -14.91 -17.31 9.38
N ASP A 132 -14.81 -18.47 8.72
CA ASP A 132 -15.55 -19.67 9.12
C ASP A 132 -14.91 -20.30 10.37
N ALA A 133 -15.58 -20.10 11.51
CA ALA A 133 -15.14 -20.61 12.80
C ALA A 133 -15.16 -22.15 12.87
N ASP A 134 -16.07 -22.82 12.16
CA ASP A 134 -16.15 -24.28 12.16
C ASP A 134 -14.98 -24.89 11.38
N ALA A 135 -14.62 -24.29 10.24
CA ALA A 135 -13.43 -24.66 9.50
C ALA A 135 -12.14 -24.40 10.31
N LEU A 136 -12.04 -23.28 11.03
CA LEU A 136 -10.92 -23.04 11.95
C LEU A 136 -10.85 -24.09 13.08
N ASN A 137 -12.00 -24.44 13.66
CA ASN A 137 -12.07 -25.47 14.70
C ASN A 137 -11.67 -26.86 14.17
N LYS A 138 -11.97 -27.16 12.91
CA LYS A 138 -11.48 -28.38 12.24
C LYS A 138 -9.98 -28.31 12.01
N ALA A 139 -9.44 -27.15 11.62
CA ALA A 139 -8.02 -26.94 11.43
C ALA A 139 -7.21 -27.15 12.71
N THR A 140 -7.67 -26.62 13.85
CA THR A 140 -6.99 -26.78 15.14
C THR A 140 -6.98 -28.23 15.63
N LYS A 141 -8.02 -29.00 15.31
CA LYS A 141 -8.12 -30.43 15.64
C LYS A 141 -7.43 -31.35 14.63
N ALA A 142 -7.02 -30.84 13.47
CA ALA A 142 -6.37 -31.64 12.43
C ALA A 142 -4.92 -31.99 12.84
N VAL A 143 -4.64 -33.30 12.91
CA VAL A 143 -3.29 -33.83 13.16
C VAL A 143 -2.44 -33.81 11.88
N ASN A 144 -3.06 -34.06 10.73
CA ASN A 144 -2.40 -34.03 9.43
C ASN A 144 -2.20 -32.59 8.94
N SER A 145 -0.95 -32.25 8.58
CA SER A 145 -0.55 -30.91 8.13
C SER A 145 -1.24 -30.46 6.84
N GLY A 146 -1.44 -31.37 5.88
CA GLY A 146 -2.15 -31.08 4.62
C GLY A 146 -3.62 -30.75 4.86
N LYS A 147 -4.33 -31.57 5.64
CA LYS A 147 -5.73 -31.30 6.02
C LYS A 147 -5.87 -30.02 6.84
N ARG A 148 -4.90 -29.73 7.73
CA ARG A 148 -4.87 -28.47 8.46
C ARG A 148 -4.79 -27.28 7.52
N ALA A 149 -3.89 -27.31 6.52
CA ALA A 149 -3.75 -26.23 5.55
C ALA A 149 -5.03 -26.02 4.72
N GLU A 150 -5.67 -27.11 4.28
CA GLU A 150 -6.95 -27.05 3.56
C GLU A 150 -8.06 -26.41 4.39
N TYR A 151 -8.21 -26.81 5.67
CA TYR A 151 -9.19 -26.21 6.56
C TYR A 151 -8.91 -24.74 6.86
N VAL A 152 -7.64 -24.34 7.02
CA VAL A 152 -7.28 -22.93 7.15
C VAL A 152 -7.65 -22.16 5.89
N GLN A 153 -7.32 -22.67 4.71
CA GLN A 153 -7.64 -22.01 3.45
C GLN A 153 -9.15 -21.88 3.24
N GLY A 154 -9.92 -22.93 3.55
CA GLY A 154 -11.39 -22.89 3.54
C GLY A 154 -11.94 -21.85 4.52
N ALA A 155 -11.38 -21.80 5.74
CA ALA A 155 -11.84 -20.89 6.78
C ALA A 155 -11.70 -19.41 6.40
N PHE A 156 -10.62 -19.07 5.71
CA PHE A 156 -10.32 -17.70 5.29
C PHE A 156 -10.83 -17.36 3.89
N LYS A 157 -11.45 -18.27 3.14
CA LYS A 157 -11.83 -18.03 1.73
C LYS A 157 -12.66 -16.76 1.53
N THR A 158 -13.73 -16.59 2.31
CA THR A 158 -14.61 -15.41 2.22
C THR A 158 -13.90 -14.16 2.75
N PHE A 159 -13.15 -14.30 3.84
CA PHE A 159 -12.32 -13.23 4.39
C PHE A 159 -11.29 -12.72 3.37
N ASP A 160 -10.54 -13.61 2.70
CA ASP A 160 -9.48 -13.26 1.76
C ASP A 160 -10.06 -12.56 0.52
N HIS A 161 -11.26 -12.95 0.09
CA HIS A 161 -11.98 -12.27 -1.00
C HIS A 161 -12.38 -10.84 -0.59
N PHE A 162 -12.87 -10.65 0.64
CA PHE A 162 -13.18 -9.32 1.17
C PHE A 162 -11.91 -8.48 1.35
N ALA A 163 -10.85 -9.08 1.89
CA ALA A 163 -9.55 -8.44 2.05
C ALA A 163 -9.00 -7.95 0.72
N SER A 164 -9.10 -8.75 -0.35
CA SER A 164 -8.73 -8.33 -1.70
C SER A 164 -9.55 -7.13 -2.17
N CYS A 165 -10.87 -7.15 -1.98
CA CYS A 165 -11.76 -6.05 -2.35
C CYS A 165 -11.42 -4.75 -1.59
N ILE A 166 -11.33 -4.81 -0.25
CA ILE A 166 -11.07 -3.61 0.56
C ILE A 166 -9.65 -3.07 0.32
N ASN A 167 -8.65 -3.95 0.13
CA ASN A 167 -7.28 -3.53 -0.17
C ASN A 167 -7.18 -2.89 -1.55
N HIS A 168 -7.96 -3.37 -2.53
CA HIS A 168 -8.07 -2.73 -3.82
C HIS A 168 -8.66 -1.32 -3.68
N VAL A 169 -9.77 -1.17 -2.94
CA VAL A 169 -10.37 0.15 -2.65
C VAL A 169 -9.35 1.06 -1.95
N PHE A 170 -8.74 0.61 -0.87
CA PHE A 170 -7.74 1.39 -0.13
C PHE A 170 -6.54 1.78 -0.99
N LYS A 171 -6.10 0.90 -1.91
CA LYS A 171 -5.08 1.24 -2.90
C LYS A 171 -5.52 2.37 -3.83
N GLN A 172 -6.74 2.29 -4.37
CA GLN A 172 -7.28 3.31 -5.30
C GLN A 172 -7.41 4.68 -4.65
N PHE A 173 -7.64 4.77 -3.33
CA PHE A 173 -7.77 6.03 -2.60
C PHE A 173 -6.50 6.45 -1.84
N ALA A 174 -5.38 5.73 -2.04
CA ALA A 174 -4.11 5.91 -1.33
C ALA A 174 -4.27 5.86 0.21
N VAL A 175 -5.15 5.02 0.73
CA VAL A 175 -5.34 4.83 2.18
C VAL A 175 -4.16 4.04 2.75
N ASN A 176 -3.57 4.53 3.84
CA ASN A 176 -2.42 3.90 4.49
C ASN A 176 -2.80 2.67 5.35
N GLN A 177 -3.66 1.79 4.84
CA GLN A 177 -4.10 0.61 5.57
C GLN A 177 -4.19 -0.59 4.61
N SER A 178 -3.94 -1.78 5.14
CA SER A 178 -4.12 -3.05 4.43
C SER A 178 -4.70 -4.08 5.40
N LEU A 179 -5.76 -4.75 4.98
CA LEU A 179 -6.34 -5.88 5.70
C LEU A 179 -5.54 -7.15 5.41
N THR A 180 -4.98 -7.74 6.46
CA THR A 180 -4.33 -9.05 6.44
C THR A 180 -5.07 -10.00 7.38
N ARG A 181 -4.74 -11.29 7.36
CA ARG A 181 -5.31 -12.26 8.31
C ARG A 181 -5.02 -11.94 9.78
N SER A 182 -4.03 -11.09 10.07
CA SER A 182 -3.70 -10.59 11.41
C SER A 182 -4.47 -9.30 11.79
N GLY A 183 -5.22 -8.71 10.86
CA GLY A 183 -5.94 -7.45 11.03
C GLY A 183 -5.49 -6.37 10.06
N PHE A 184 -5.97 -5.14 10.29
CA PHE A 184 -5.47 -3.96 9.56
C PHE A 184 -4.08 -3.61 10.04
N ILE A 185 -3.17 -3.44 9.09
CA ILE A 185 -1.82 -2.94 9.30
C ILE A 185 -1.59 -1.71 8.41
N PRO A 186 -0.80 -0.72 8.86
CA PRO A 186 -0.40 0.37 8.00
C PRO A 186 0.43 -0.16 6.82
N ARG A 187 0.24 0.42 5.64
CA ARG A 187 1.05 0.08 4.44
C ARG A 187 2.46 0.65 4.57
N GLN A 188 2.56 1.80 5.23
CA GLN A 188 3.80 2.46 5.57
C GLN A 188 3.65 3.07 6.96
N ASP A 189 4.65 2.90 7.81
CA ASP A 189 4.64 3.55 9.12
C ASP A 189 4.69 5.07 8.93
N GLU A 190 3.85 5.82 9.64
CA GLU A 190 3.82 7.29 9.60
C GLU A 190 5.20 7.88 9.99
N THR A 191 5.95 7.18 10.85
CA THR A 191 7.34 7.55 11.16
C THR A 191 8.24 7.53 9.92
N ILE A 192 8.01 6.67 8.93
CA ILE A 192 8.76 6.71 7.67
C ILE A 192 8.43 7.98 6.91
N GLU A 193 7.18 8.41 6.85
CA GLU A 193 6.85 9.67 6.18
C GLU A 193 7.48 10.88 6.90
N GLN A 194 7.31 10.94 8.23
CA GLN A 194 7.70 12.10 9.04
C GLN A 194 9.21 12.17 9.30
N ALA A 195 9.86 11.04 9.60
CA ALA A 195 11.27 10.99 9.94
C ALA A 195 12.18 10.75 8.73
N LEU A 196 11.63 10.23 7.62
CA LEU A 196 12.41 9.96 6.41
C LEU A 196 11.98 10.83 5.22
N TYR A 197 10.77 10.66 4.69
CA TYR A 197 10.41 11.30 3.40
C TYR A 197 10.47 12.83 3.49
N LYS A 198 9.75 13.43 4.45
CA LYS A 198 9.68 14.89 4.62
C LYS A 198 11.06 15.54 4.78
N PRO A 199 11.93 15.11 5.71
CA PRO A 199 13.24 15.74 5.87
C PRO A 199 14.17 15.50 4.68
N THR A 200 14.13 14.31 4.06
CA THR A 200 14.98 13.99 2.90
C THR A 200 14.60 14.84 1.69
N LEU A 201 13.31 14.90 1.35
CA LEU A 201 12.82 15.68 0.22
C LEU A 201 13.04 17.18 0.43
N LYS A 202 12.92 17.66 1.67
CA LYS A 202 13.27 19.04 2.02
C LYS A 202 14.77 19.31 1.83
N ALA A 203 15.65 18.42 2.24
CA ALA A 203 17.09 18.59 2.00
C ALA A 203 17.44 18.53 0.49
N LEU A 204 16.72 17.69 -0.27
CA LEU A 204 16.84 17.58 -1.71
C LEU A 204 16.22 18.76 -2.48
N SER A 205 15.52 19.69 -1.84
CA SER A 205 14.99 20.88 -2.53
C SER A 205 16.07 21.91 -2.87
N ASP A 206 17.28 21.78 -2.34
CA ASP A 206 18.44 22.59 -2.72
C ASP A 206 18.72 22.41 -4.24
N PRO A 207 18.91 23.51 -5.02
CA PRO A 207 19.16 23.45 -6.45
C PRO A 207 20.29 22.50 -6.89
N LYS A 208 21.29 22.26 -6.03
CA LYS A 208 22.37 21.32 -6.33
C LYS A 208 21.88 19.88 -6.56
N TRP A 209 20.76 19.52 -5.96
CA TRP A 209 20.14 18.20 -6.07
C TRP A 209 19.10 18.09 -7.18
N MET A 210 18.88 19.15 -7.97
CA MET A 210 17.94 19.12 -9.09
C MET A 210 18.13 17.92 -10.04
N PRO A 211 19.36 17.48 -10.38
CA PRO A 211 19.54 16.27 -11.20
C PRO A 211 19.01 14.99 -10.53
N VAL A 212 19.11 14.86 -9.21
CA VAL A 212 18.55 13.74 -8.44
C VAL A 212 17.03 13.80 -8.44
N ASN A 213 16.46 14.99 -8.25
CA ASN A 213 15.00 15.19 -8.26
C ASN A 213 14.37 14.86 -9.62
N LYS A 214 15.07 15.13 -10.72
CA LYS A 214 14.65 14.73 -12.08
C LYS A 214 14.55 13.22 -12.26
N ILE A 215 15.18 12.42 -11.40
CA ILE A 215 15.08 10.95 -11.39
C ILE A 215 14.04 10.48 -10.36
N LEU A 216 14.03 11.09 -9.18
CA LEU A 216 13.10 10.71 -8.10
C LEU A 216 11.64 11.02 -8.45
N ALA A 217 11.33 12.15 -9.09
CA ALA A 217 9.95 12.46 -9.47
C ALA A 217 9.34 11.37 -10.40
N PRO A 218 10.01 10.99 -11.51
CA PRO A 218 9.56 9.86 -12.33
C PRO A 218 9.57 8.49 -11.62
N MET A 219 10.44 8.28 -10.63
CA MET A 219 10.42 7.06 -9.81
C MET A 219 9.11 6.97 -9.00
N PHE A 220 8.69 8.08 -8.40
CA PHE A 220 7.43 8.15 -7.66
C PHE A 220 6.20 8.00 -8.58
N GLU A 221 6.27 8.53 -9.81
CA GLU A 221 5.28 8.29 -10.87
C GLU A 221 5.17 6.81 -11.22
N ASP A 222 6.29 6.15 -11.54
CA ASP A 222 6.31 4.72 -11.86
C ASP A 222 5.70 3.85 -10.77
N PHE A 223 5.99 4.15 -9.51
CA PHE A 223 5.45 3.39 -8.39
C PHE A 223 3.92 3.49 -8.33
N ARG A 224 3.38 4.69 -8.57
CA ARG A 224 1.93 4.93 -8.62
C ARG A 224 1.27 4.16 -9.75
N GLU A 225 1.88 4.21 -10.93
CA GLU A 225 1.40 3.52 -12.13
C GLU A 225 1.55 1.98 -12.07
N GLY A 226 2.20 1.44 -11.03
CA GLY A 226 2.45 0.01 -10.91
C GLY A 226 3.62 -0.49 -11.77
N ARG A 227 4.42 0.43 -12.31
CA ARG A 227 5.69 0.18 -13.00
C ARG A 227 6.80 -0.09 -11.99
N TYR A 228 6.63 -1.15 -11.20
CA TYR A 228 7.53 -1.48 -10.08
C TYR A 228 8.98 -1.77 -10.52
N PRO A 229 9.24 -2.50 -11.62
CA PRO A 229 10.60 -2.69 -12.12
C PRO A 229 11.29 -1.37 -12.50
N GLU A 230 10.55 -0.43 -13.09
CA GLU A 230 11.03 0.90 -13.47
C GLU A 230 11.33 1.74 -12.23
N THR A 231 10.49 1.63 -11.21
CA THR A 231 10.71 2.25 -9.89
C THR A 231 12.07 1.82 -9.33
N ILE A 232 12.37 0.52 -9.35
CA ILE A 232 13.65 -0.03 -8.85
C ILE A 232 14.83 0.49 -9.69
N THR A 233 14.70 0.53 -11.02
CA THR A 233 15.73 1.08 -11.92
C THR A 233 16.03 2.55 -11.63
N LYS A 234 14.97 3.36 -11.43
CA LYS A 234 15.12 4.79 -11.15
C LYS A 234 15.64 5.05 -9.74
N ALA A 235 15.24 4.26 -8.74
CA ALA A 235 15.77 4.33 -7.38
C ALA A 235 17.30 4.13 -7.37
N HIS A 236 17.79 3.10 -8.07
CA HIS A 236 19.24 2.90 -8.22
C HIS A 236 19.90 4.09 -8.94
N SER A 237 19.31 4.58 -10.03
CA SER A 237 19.83 5.72 -10.79
C SER A 237 19.91 6.99 -9.94
N ALA A 238 18.94 7.22 -9.06
CA ALA A 238 18.92 8.36 -8.14
C ALA A 238 20.08 8.28 -7.13
N VAL A 239 20.32 7.11 -6.52
CA VAL A 239 21.46 6.90 -5.61
C VAL A 239 22.79 7.12 -6.33
N GLN A 240 22.92 6.61 -7.56
CA GLN A 240 24.14 6.79 -8.34
C GLN A 240 24.38 8.28 -8.67
N CYS A 241 23.35 8.99 -9.14
CA CYS A 241 23.43 10.42 -9.43
C CYS A 241 23.78 11.25 -8.18
N PHE A 242 23.14 10.93 -7.06
CA PHE A 242 23.41 11.56 -5.77
C PHE A 242 24.87 11.38 -5.33
N LEU A 243 25.40 10.17 -5.42
CA LEU A 243 26.80 9.88 -5.10
C LEU A 243 27.79 10.57 -6.04
N GLN A 244 27.48 10.66 -7.33
CA GLN A 244 28.31 11.42 -8.28
C GLN A 244 28.40 12.90 -7.88
N ILE A 245 27.28 13.50 -7.48
CA ILE A 245 27.26 14.89 -7.01
C ILE A 245 28.03 15.03 -5.69
N LEU A 246 27.86 14.11 -4.74
CA LEU A 246 28.59 14.14 -3.48
C LEU A 246 30.11 14.02 -3.64
N VAL A 247 30.56 13.10 -4.49
CA VAL A 247 31.99 12.78 -4.65
C VAL A 247 32.70 13.71 -5.62
N ALA A 248 32.04 14.04 -6.75
CA ALA A 248 32.66 14.78 -7.85
C ALA A 248 32.11 16.21 -8.05
N GLY A 249 31.12 16.62 -7.26
CA GLY A 249 30.51 17.95 -7.33
C GLY A 249 29.61 18.20 -8.54
N LYS A 250 29.45 17.21 -9.43
CA LYS A 250 28.65 17.32 -10.67
C LYS A 250 27.98 16.00 -11.02
N PRO A 251 26.80 16.02 -11.67
CA PRO A 251 26.20 14.82 -12.22
C PRO A 251 27.12 14.24 -13.31
N GLY A 252 27.31 12.93 -13.33
CA GLY A 252 28.01 12.26 -14.42
C GLY A 252 27.16 12.26 -15.68
N THR A 253 27.79 12.39 -16.86
CA THR A 253 27.10 12.35 -18.17
C THR A 253 26.68 10.95 -18.58
N ASN A 254 27.12 9.92 -17.85
CA ASN A 254 26.70 8.54 -17.98
C ASN A 254 26.76 7.90 -16.59
N ALA A 255 26.03 6.81 -16.39
CA ALA A 255 26.17 5.89 -15.25
C ALA A 255 27.56 5.19 -15.20
N LYS A 256 28.64 5.91 -15.53
CA LYS A 256 30.03 5.46 -15.44
C LYS A 256 30.51 5.71 -14.02
N GLY A 257 30.80 4.61 -13.35
CA GLY A 257 31.09 4.49 -11.93
C GLY A 257 30.23 3.37 -11.40
N GLU A 258 30.84 2.22 -11.12
CA GLU A 258 30.14 1.19 -10.36
C GLU A 258 29.70 1.80 -9.03
N LEU A 259 28.45 1.56 -8.61
CA LEU A 259 27.92 2.05 -7.34
C LEU A 259 28.90 1.78 -6.18
N ALA A 260 29.56 0.61 -6.22
CA ALA A 260 30.60 0.22 -5.29
C ALA A 260 31.81 1.16 -5.27
N GLN A 261 32.27 1.61 -6.44
CA GLN A 261 33.39 2.54 -6.54
C GLN A 261 33.00 3.92 -6.01
N LEU A 262 31.83 4.44 -6.37
CA LEU A 262 31.33 5.72 -5.87
C LEU A 262 31.16 5.71 -4.35
N MET A 263 30.64 4.61 -3.79
CA MET A 263 30.55 4.45 -2.35
C MET A 263 31.92 4.36 -1.69
N LYS A 264 32.87 3.59 -2.25
CA LYS A 264 34.24 3.53 -1.73
C LYS A 264 34.89 4.91 -1.68
N THR A 265 34.86 5.65 -2.79
CA THR A 265 35.42 7.00 -2.86
C THR A 265 34.70 7.96 -1.93
N GLY A 266 33.36 7.86 -1.80
CA GLY A 266 32.61 8.70 -0.87
C GLY A 266 32.94 8.44 0.60
N LYS A 267 33.23 7.19 0.98
CA LYS A 267 33.73 6.84 2.32
C LYS A 267 35.14 7.38 2.56
N GLU A 268 36.05 7.18 1.61
CA GLU A 268 37.44 7.67 1.69
C GLU A 268 37.52 9.20 1.76
N ALA A 269 36.63 9.90 1.03
CA ALA A 269 36.52 11.36 1.06
C ALA A 269 35.76 11.90 2.28
N GLY A 270 35.22 11.04 3.15
CA GLY A 270 34.47 11.44 4.34
C GLY A 270 33.07 12.04 4.08
N VAL A 271 32.61 12.07 2.82
CA VAL A 271 31.27 12.58 2.45
C VAL A 271 30.16 11.57 2.71
N ILE A 272 30.50 10.28 2.83
CA ILE A 272 29.61 9.24 3.35
C ILE A 272 30.02 8.97 4.80
N PRO A 273 29.15 9.25 5.78
CA PRO A 273 29.47 9.06 7.19
C PRO A 273 29.59 7.59 7.51
N THR A 274 30.75 7.19 7.99
CA THR A 274 31.01 5.82 8.43
C THR A 274 31.53 5.80 9.86
N SER A 275 31.17 4.74 10.56
CA SER A 275 31.70 4.40 11.88
C SER A 275 31.70 2.88 12.01
N ARG A 276 32.37 2.33 13.03
CA ARG A 276 32.35 0.88 13.28
C ARG A 276 30.95 0.28 13.36
N PHE A 277 29.95 1.08 13.73
CA PHE A 277 28.55 0.65 13.84
C PHE A 277 27.74 0.88 12.56
N ILE A 278 28.13 1.85 11.74
CA ILE A 278 27.40 2.25 10.53
C ILE A 278 27.95 1.54 9.28
N GLU A 279 29.21 1.12 9.29
CA GLU A 279 29.85 0.45 8.16
C GLU A 279 29.09 -0.81 7.67
N PRO A 280 28.61 -1.72 8.57
CA PRO A 280 27.83 -2.87 8.13
C PRO A 280 26.51 -2.47 7.49
N PHE A 281 25.87 -1.42 8.00
CA PHE A 281 24.61 -0.90 7.48
C PHE A 281 24.78 -0.33 6.05
N VAL A 282 25.79 0.50 5.82
CA VAL A 282 26.09 1.04 4.49
C VAL A 282 26.45 -0.08 3.51
N GLY A 283 27.21 -1.09 3.95
CA GLY A 283 27.51 -2.27 3.14
C GLY A 283 26.26 -3.07 2.77
N ASN A 284 25.33 -3.24 3.69
CA ASN A 284 24.06 -3.93 3.45
C ASN A 284 23.18 -3.16 2.46
N ILE A 285 23.09 -1.83 2.59
CA ILE A 285 22.37 -0.98 1.62
C ILE A 285 22.95 -1.14 0.22
N GLN A 286 24.27 -1.03 0.09
CA GLN A 286 24.96 -1.18 -1.18
C GLN A 286 24.61 -2.52 -1.84
N SER A 287 24.71 -3.60 -1.06
CA SER A 287 24.51 -4.97 -1.52
C SER A 287 23.04 -5.19 -1.91
N PHE A 288 22.11 -4.67 -1.11
CA PHE A 288 20.68 -4.72 -1.38
C PHE A 288 20.31 -3.98 -2.67
N ILE A 289 20.72 -2.72 -2.82
CA ILE A 289 20.42 -1.90 -4.02
C ILE A 289 20.99 -2.55 -5.28
N ALA A 290 22.20 -3.10 -5.21
CA ALA A 290 22.83 -3.78 -6.33
C ALA A 290 22.09 -5.10 -6.68
N SER A 291 21.67 -5.86 -5.66
CA SER A 291 20.91 -7.10 -5.82
C SER A 291 19.54 -6.84 -6.43
N GLU A 292 18.75 -5.93 -5.87
CA GLU A 292 17.40 -5.59 -6.35
C GLU A 292 17.42 -5.11 -7.81
N ARG A 293 18.43 -4.30 -8.18
CA ARG A 293 18.62 -3.92 -9.58
C ARG A 293 18.91 -5.13 -10.46
N ALA A 294 19.69 -6.10 -10.00
CA ALA A 294 20.06 -7.27 -10.80
C ALA A 294 18.88 -8.23 -11.01
N THR A 295 17.96 -8.34 -10.05
CA THR A 295 16.91 -9.37 -10.05
C THR A 295 15.53 -8.85 -10.47
N ASN A 296 15.19 -7.61 -10.08
CA ASN A 296 13.81 -7.11 -10.07
C ASN A 296 13.62 -5.83 -10.91
N SER A 297 14.64 -5.38 -11.64
CA SER A 297 14.57 -4.13 -12.42
C SER A 297 14.48 -4.34 -13.93
N THR A 298 14.24 -3.28 -14.68
CA THR A 298 14.26 -3.30 -16.16
C THR A 298 15.66 -3.30 -16.77
N ALA A 299 16.72 -3.19 -15.97
CA ALA A 299 18.09 -3.17 -16.47
C ALA A 299 18.53 -4.51 -17.09
N LYS A 300 17.87 -5.61 -16.71
CA LYS A 300 18.04 -6.97 -17.26
C LYS A 300 16.67 -7.68 -17.23
N PRO A 301 16.42 -8.72 -18.04
CA PRO A 301 15.20 -9.52 -17.93
C PRO A 301 15.06 -10.08 -16.51
N SER A 302 14.01 -9.67 -15.79
CA SER A 302 13.77 -10.10 -14.42
C SER A 302 13.32 -11.57 -14.38
N LEU A 303 13.86 -12.36 -13.46
CA LEU A 303 13.42 -13.74 -13.25
C LEU A 303 12.03 -13.81 -12.59
N VAL A 304 11.66 -12.77 -11.84
CA VAL A 304 10.38 -12.62 -11.12
C VAL A 304 9.87 -11.19 -11.34
N PRO A 305 8.58 -10.98 -11.67
CA PRO A 305 8.02 -9.64 -11.77
C PRO A 305 8.06 -8.95 -10.40
N ALA A 306 8.63 -7.74 -10.34
CA ALA A 306 8.72 -6.96 -9.11
C ALA A 306 7.32 -6.65 -8.55
N SER A 307 7.15 -6.81 -7.24
CA SER A 307 5.92 -6.47 -6.54
C SER A 307 5.91 -5.03 -6.02
N SER A 308 4.73 -4.57 -5.60
CA SER A 308 4.60 -3.26 -4.93
C SER A 308 5.42 -3.18 -3.64
N SER A 309 5.56 -4.28 -2.90
CA SER A 309 6.39 -4.32 -1.69
C SER A 309 7.87 -4.18 -2.00
N ASP A 310 8.35 -4.80 -3.08
CA ASP A 310 9.76 -4.75 -3.47
C ASP A 310 10.14 -3.32 -3.88
N ALA A 311 9.31 -2.70 -4.72
CA ALA A 311 9.52 -1.31 -5.13
C ALA A 311 9.41 -0.32 -3.97
N LEU A 312 8.45 -0.51 -3.05
CA LEU A 312 8.32 0.36 -1.87
C LEU A 312 9.53 0.23 -0.93
N LEU A 313 9.99 -1.00 -0.70
CA LEU A 313 11.20 -1.24 0.09
C LEU A 313 12.41 -0.59 -0.57
N MET A 314 12.58 -0.74 -1.89
CA MET A 314 13.65 -0.11 -2.63
C MET A 314 13.63 1.42 -2.50
N MET A 315 12.46 2.05 -2.67
CA MET A 315 12.29 3.50 -2.49
C MET A 315 12.66 3.94 -1.07
N ASN A 316 12.17 3.21 -0.05
CA ASN A 316 12.47 3.51 1.35
C ASN A 316 13.97 3.38 1.62
N MET A 317 14.61 2.30 1.18
CA MET A 317 16.06 2.08 1.36
C MET A 317 16.90 3.15 0.65
N THR A 318 16.49 3.56 -0.55
CA THR A 318 17.11 4.69 -1.26
C THR A 318 17.01 5.96 -0.43
N LEU A 319 15.83 6.34 0.02
CA LEU A 319 15.65 7.57 0.80
C LEU A 319 16.41 7.51 2.14
N VAL A 320 16.42 6.34 2.82
CA VAL A 320 17.21 6.14 4.05
C VAL A 320 18.69 6.42 3.80
N PHE A 321 19.22 5.90 2.70
CA PHE A 321 20.60 6.15 2.31
C PHE A 321 20.87 7.64 2.04
N LEU A 322 20.02 8.28 1.24
CA LEU A 322 20.16 9.71 0.95
C LEU A 322 20.13 10.55 2.22
N GLN A 323 19.17 10.27 3.11
CA GLN A 323 19.02 10.96 4.38
C GLN A 323 20.25 10.78 5.28
N HIS A 324 20.77 9.56 5.39
CA HIS A 324 21.97 9.26 6.17
C HIS A 324 23.16 10.11 5.71
N CYS A 325 23.35 10.25 4.40
CA CYS A 325 24.39 11.10 3.84
C CYS A 325 24.11 12.60 4.06
N LEU A 326 22.88 13.05 3.85
CA LEU A 326 22.49 14.46 3.95
C LEU A 326 22.56 14.99 5.38
N GLN A 327 22.22 14.18 6.38
CA GLN A 327 22.26 14.57 7.79
C GLN A 327 23.68 14.88 8.30
N ALA A 328 24.71 14.37 7.64
CA ALA A 328 26.09 14.62 8.03
C ALA A 328 26.76 15.77 7.28
N VAL A 329 26.28 16.11 6.09
CA VAL A 329 26.78 17.29 5.32
C VAL A 329 26.32 18.61 5.96
N GLY A 330 25.33 18.57 6.85
CA GLY A 330 24.85 19.72 7.62
C GLY A 330 25.56 19.95 8.97
N LYS A 331 26.64 19.22 9.27
CA LYS A 331 27.53 19.44 10.42
C LYS A 331 28.93 19.77 9.92
#